data_AF-A0A7K4Q8K8-F1
#
_entry.id   AF-A0A7K4Q8K8-F1
#
_cell.length_a   1.000
_cell.length_b   1.000
_cell.length_c   1.000
_cell.angle_alpha   90.00
_cell.angle_beta   90.00
_cell.angle_gamma   90.00
#
_symmetry.space_group_name_H-M   'P 1'
#
loop_
_entity.id
_entity.type
_entity.pdbx_description
1 polymer ?
#
loop_
_entity_poly.entity_id
_entity_poly.type
_entity_poly.pdbx_seq_one_letter_code
_entity_poly.pdbx_strand_id
1 'polypeptide(L)'
;ERNYTVITQHCWDYFVSLMGDVPPSQLCEWKIISRPYSELQDCLEGWAERLNYSYPNALAEQYIFQSHHIYFHNCTLEHPVYFDPPEDVLLAMIIAPICLIPFLVTLVIWRSKDGKAQA
;
A
#
# COMPACT_ATOMS: atom_id res chain seq x y z
N GLU A 1 23.43 -24.88 -3.62
CA GLU A 1 22.92 -24.74 -2.23
C GLU A 1 23.83 -23.89 -1.35
N ARG A 2 25.02 -24.36 -0.90
CA ARG A 2 25.91 -23.54 -0.03
C ARG A 2 26.23 -22.14 -0.55
N ASN A 3 26.38 -21.96 -1.86
CA ASN A 3 26.64 -20.65 -2.47
C ASN A 3 25.42 -19.71 -2.36
N TYR A 4 24.20 -20.23 -2.52
CA TYR A 4 22.97 -19.45 -2.46
C TYR A 4 22.69 -18.91 -1.05
N THR A 5 22.89 -19.73 -0.02
CA THR A 5 22.73 -19.30 1.38
C THR A 5 23.72 -18.20 1.76
N VAL A 6 24.99 -18.31 1.34
CA VAL A 6 26.00 -17.28 1.62
C VAL A 6 25.66 -15.96 0.91
N ILE A 7 25.23 -16.03 -0.35
CA ILE A 7 24.85 -14.85 -1.11
C ILE A 7 23.62 -14.15 -0.52
N THR A 8 22.58 -14.91 -0.16
CA THR A 8 21.37 -14.34 0.44
C THR A 8 21.63 -13.83 1.85
N GLN A 9 22.57 -14.41 2.60
CA GLN A 9 23.06 -13.85 3.86
C GLN A 9 23.68 -12.47 3.65
N HIS A 10 24.44 -12.26 2.58
CA HIS A 10 24.96 -10.92 2.26
C HIS A 10 23.85 -9.91 1.94
N CYS A 11 22.77 -10.32 1.25
CA CYS A 11 21.58 -9.48 1.06
C CYS A 11 20.98 -9.07 2.42
N TRP A 12 20.86 -10.04 3.34
CA TRP A 12 20.35 -9.82 4.68
C TRP A 12 21.23 -8.87 5.51
N ASP A 13 22.54 -9.08 5.52
CA ASP A 13 23.48 -8.24 6.27
C ASP A 13 23.45 -6.78 5.78
N TYR A 14 23.31 -6.59 4.46
CA TYR A 14 23.14 -5.26 3.87
C TYR A 14 21.81 -4.61 4.28
N PHE A 15 20.71 -5.37 4.26
CA PHE A 15 19.42 -4.90 4.79
C PHE A 15 19.51 -4.49 6.27
N VAL A 16 20.15 -5.31 7.11
CA VAL A 16 20.35 -5.00 8.53
C VAL A 16 21.16 -3.71 8.71
N SER A 17 22.17 -3.49 7.88
CA SER A 17 22.94 -2.24 7.88
C SER A 17 22.06 -1.03 7.56
N LEU A 18 21.23 -1.11 6.51
CA LEU A 18 20.31 -0.03 6.15
C LEU A 18 19.28 0.24 7.25
N MET A 19 18.74 -0.82 7.85
CA MET A 19 17.77 -0.70 8.93
C MET A 19 18.38 -0.18 10.24
N GLY A 20 19.69 -0.37 10.44
CA GLY A 20 20.43 0.19 11.58
C GLY A 20 20.48 1.72 11.60
N ASP A 21 20.38 2.35 10.43
CA ASP A 21 20.35 3.81 10.28
C ASP A 21 18.93 4.39 10.45
N VAL A 22 17.90 3.53 10.51
CA VAL A 22 16.50 3.96 10.68
C VAL A 22 16.18 4.14 12.17
N PRO A 23 15.74 5.33 12.62
CA PRO A 23 15.39 5.53 14.01
C PRO A 23 14.14 4.71 14.38
N PRO A 24 14.04 4.18 15.62
CA PRO A 24 12.92 3.33 16.04
C PRO A 24 11.53 3.95 15.84
N SER A 25 11.41 5.27 15.96
CA SER A 25 10.15 6.01 15.76
C SER A 25 9.66 6.03 14.32
N GLN A 26 10.50 5.67 13.34
CA GLN A 26 10.19 5.68 11.91
C GLN A 26 10.13 4.28 11.31
N LEU A 27 10.32 3.22 12.09
CA LEU A 27 10.29 1.83 11.60
C LEU A 27 8.93 1.44 11.00
N CYS A 28 7.84 2.08 11.42
CA CYS A 28 6.49 1.82 10.93
C CYS A 28 6.09 2.73 9.75
N GLU A 29 6.97 3.65 9.34
CA GLU A 29 6.71 4.56 8.23
C GLU A 29 7.11 3.90 6.91
N TRP A 30 6.13 3.38 6.16
CA TRP A 30 6.40 2.69 4.88
C TRP A 30 7.26 3.53 3.92
N LYS A 31 7.07 4.86 3.90
CA LYS A 31 7.88 5.77 3.07
C LYS A 31 9.37 5.73 3.41
N ILE A 32 9.73 5.43 4.65
CA ILE A 32 11.12 5.33 5.12
C ILE A 32 11.67 3.93 4.85
N ILE A 33 10.92 2.89 5.17
CA ILE A 33 11.39 1.51 5.09
C ILE A 33 11.24 0.86 3.70
N SER A 34 10.45 1.45 2.79
CA SER A 34 10.18 0.88 1.47
C SER A 34 11.46 0.63 0.68
N ARG A 35 12.42 1.56 0.74
CA ARG A 35 13.68 1.42 0.00
C ARG A 35 14.55 0.26 0.54
N PRO A 36 14.93 0.18 1.83
CA PRO A 36 15.64 -0.97 2.37
C PRO A 36 14.93 -2.30 2.08
N TYR A 37 13.61 -2.33 2.20
CA TYR A 37 12.81 -3.53 1.97
C TYR A 37 12.82 -3.96 0.49
N SER A 38 12.66 -3.02 -0.44
CA SER A 38 12.80 -3.29 -1.88
C SER A 38 14.21 -3.74 -2.25
N GLU A 39 15.26 -3.12 -1.68
CA GLU A 39 16.65 -3.55 -1.95
C GLU A 39 16.91 -4.98 -1.45
N LEU A 40 16.33 -5.40 -0.32
CA LEU A 40 16.37 -6.80 0.13
C LEU A 40 15.65 -7.72 -0.86
N GLN A 41 14.43 -7.36 -1.26
CA GLN A 41 13.63 -8.15 -2.19
C GLN A 41 14.34 -8.35 -3.53
N ASP A 42 14.81 -7.26 -4.13
CA ASP A 42 15.51 -7.25 -5.42
C ASP A 42 16.80 -8.07 -5.36
N CYS A 43 17.54 -8.01 -4.24
CA CYS A 43 18.74 -8.82 -4.04
C CYS A 43 18.41 -10.31 -3.99
N LEU A 44 17.39 -10.71 -3.23
CA LEU A 44 16.97 -12.11 -3.10
C LEU A 44 16.45 -12.67 -4.43
N GLU A 45 15.60 -11.90 -5.13
CA GLU A 45 15.03 -12.27 -6.43
C GLU A 45 16.12 -12.36 -7.51
N GLY A 46 16.97 -11.35 -7.62
CA GLY A 46 18.03 -11.31 -8.63
C GLY A 46 19.06 -12.44 -8.47
N TRP A 47 19.40 -12.83 -7.24
CA TRP A 47 20.27 -13.99 -7.02
C TRP A 47 19.55 -15.33 -7.18
N ALA A 48 18.26 -15.40 -6.88
CA ALA A 48 17.46 -16.59 -7.21
C ALA A 48 17.47 -16.82 -8.71
N GLU A 49 17.17 -15.79 -9.51
CA GLU A 49 17.17 -15.86 -10.97
C GLU A 49 18.54 -16.26 -11.53
N ARG A 50 19.63 -15.58 -11.13
CA ARG A 50 20.99 -15.87 -11.63
C ARG A 50 21.48 -17.28 -11.34
N LEU A 51 20.98 -17.90 -10.27
CA LEU A 51 21.36 -19.23 -9.83
C LEU A 51 20.30 -20.30 -10.16
N ASN A 52 19.26 -19.94 -10.94
CA ASN A 52 18.13 -20.79 -11.33
C ASN A 52 17.35 -21.39 -10.14
N TYR A 53 17.16 -20.62 -9.07
CA TYR A 53 16.22 -20.92 -7.99
C TYR A 53 14.87 -20.26 -8.28
N SER A 54 13.77 -20.90 -7.86
CA SER A 54 12.45 -20.27 -7.90
C SER A 54 12.37 -19.11 -6.91
N TYR A 55 11.56 -18.10 -7.25
CA TYR A 55 11.22 -17.00 -6.36
C TYR A 55 9.69 -16.78 -6.39
N PRO A 56 9.02 -16.59 -5.25
CA PRO A 56 9.56 -16.68 -3.89
C PRO A 56 9.98 -18.13 -3.52
N ASN A 57 10.83 -18.25 -2.49
CA ASN A 57 11.27 -19.53 -1.92
C ASN A 57 11.40 -19.44 -0.41
N ALA A 58 11.59 -20.59 0.26
CA ALA A 58 11.61 -20.70 1.72
C ALA A 58 12.68 -19.81 2.38
N LEU A 59 13.81 -19.57 1.72
CA LEU A 59 14.88 -18.76 2.28
C LEU A 59 14.54 -17.26 2.20
N ALA A 60 13.97 -16.83 1.07
CA ALA A 60 13.45 -15.47 0.95
C ALA A 60 12.33 -15.22 1.98
N GLU A 61 11.38 -16.15 2.12
CA GLU A 61 10.31 -16.09 3.10
C GLU A 61 10.84 -15.96 4.53
N GLN A 62 11.88 -16.74 4.89
CA GLN A 62 12.52 -16.65 6.19
C GLN A 62 13.08 -15.24 6.48
N TYR A 63 13.82 -14.64 5.55
CA TYR A 63 14.35 -13.28 5.74
C TYR A 63 13.24 -12.24 5.85
N ILE A 64 12.19 -12.36 5.04
CA ILE A 64 11.03 -11.48 5.13
C ILE A 64 10.38 -11.60 6.51
N PHE A 65 10.04 -12.79 6.98
CA PHE A 65 9.48 -12.96 8.33
C PHE A 65 10.39 -12.46 9.44
N GLN A 66 11.69 -12.70 9.31
CA GLN A 66 12.68 -12.22 10.27
C GLN A 66 12.70 -10.68 10.32
N SER A 67 12.57 -9.99 9.19
CA SER A 67 12.45 -8.53 9.16
C SER A 67 11.21 -8.03 9.91
N HIS A 68 10.05 -8.68 9.70
CA HIS A 68 8.80 -8.36 10.39
C HIS A 68 8.92 -8.55 11.90
N HIS A 69 9.52 -9.66 12.31
CA HIS A 69 9.72 -9.95 13.73
C HIS A 69 10.69 -8.97 14.41
N ILE A 70 11.81 -8.63 13.77
CA ILE A 70 12.84 -7.77 14.38
C ILE A 70 12.42 -6.30 14.37
N TYR A 71 11.99 -5.80 13.21
CA TYR A 71 11.82 -4.35 13.01
C TYR A 71 10.36 -3.89 13.10
N PHE A 72 9.39 -4.74 12.75
CA PHE A 72 8.00 -4.31 12.52
C PHE A 72 6.99 -4.92 13.50
N HIS A 73 7.42 -5.65 14.53
CA HIS A 73 6.54 -6.39 15.44
C HIS A 73 5.56 -5.50 16.23
N ASN A 74 5.90 -4.23 16.45
CA ASN A 74 5.04 -3.24 17.13
C ASN A 74 4.34 -2.28 16.17
N CYS A 75 4.46 -2.49 14.86
CA CYS A 75 3.79 -1.65 13.89
C CYS A 75 2.34 -2.07 13.74
N THR A 76 1.42 -1.16 14.07
CA THR A 76 0.00 -1.32 13.77
C THR A 76 -0.28 -0.76 12.38
N LEU A 77 -0.98 -1.52 11.55
CA LEU A 77 -1.57 -0.99 10.32
C LEU A 77 -2.68 -0.01 10.71
N GLU A 78 -2.33 1.26 10.89
CA GLU A 78 -3.31 2.29 11.30
C GLU A 78 -4.36 2.56 10.22
N HIS A 79 -4.08 2.23 8.96
CA HIS A 79 -5.02 2.42 7.86
C HIS A 79 -4.89 1.29 6.86
N PRO A 80 -5.88 0.40 6.73
CA PRO A 80 -5.94 -0.41 5.54
C PRO A 80 -6.32 0.51 4.37
N VAL A 81 -5.36 0.68 3.45
CA VAL A 81 -5.37 1.69 2.38
C VAL A 81 -6.49 1.48 1.33
N TYR A 82 -7.24 0.38 1.40
CA TYR A 82 -8.23 -0.03 0.41
C TYR A 82 -9.44 -0.75 1.03
N PHE A 83 -10.15 -0.14 1.97
CA PHE A 83 -11.52 -0.58 2.26
C PHE A 83 -12.52 0.37 1.63
N ASP A 84 -13.58 -0.21 1.07
CA ASP A 84 -14.76 0.55 0.71
C ASP A 84 -15.23 1.36 1.92
N PRO A 85 -15.74 2.59 1.71
CA PRO A 85 -16.34 3.36 2.79
C PRO A 85 -17.47 2.54 3.44
N PRO A 86 -17.77 2.78 4.73
CA PRO A 86 -18.88 2.11 5.41
C PRO A 86 -20.15 2.17 4.58
N GLU A 87 -20.94 1.08 4.58
CA GLU A 87 -22.11 0.92 3.71
C GLU A 87 -23.07 2.12 3.75
N ASP A 88 -23.31 2.65 4.94
CA ASP A 88 -24.18 3.83 5.14
C ASP A 88 -23.65 5.09 4.45
N VAL A 89 -22.32 5.29 4.46
CA VAL A 89 -21.65 6.44 3.82
C VAL A 89 -21.69 6.27 2.31
N LEU A 90 -21.41 5.06 1.81
CA LEU A 90 -21.51 4.73 0.39
C LEU A 90 -22.93 4.97 -0.13
N LEU A 91 -23.94 4.48 0.60
CA LEU A 91 -25.34 4.66 0.25
C LEU A 91 -25.73 6.14 0.22
N ALA A 92 -25.31 6.93 1.21
CA ALA A 92 -25.55 8.37 1.23
C ALA A 92 -24.92 9.07 0.01
N MET A 93 -23.69 8.71 -0.36
CA MET A 93 -23.01 9.25 -1.55
C MET A 93 -23.70 8.85 -2.87
N ILE A 94 -24.37 7.70 -2.93
CA ILE A 94 -25.14 7.26 -4.10
C ILE A 94 -26.50 7.97 -4.16
N ILE A 95 -27.23 8.06 -3.04
CA ILE A 95 -28.57 8.66 -2.99
C ILE A 95 -28.50 10.18 -3.21
N ALA A 96 -27.49 10.87 -2.68
CA ALA A 96 -27.34 12.32 -2.82
C ALA A 96 -27.41 12.83 -4.28
N PRO A 97 -26.59 12.35 -5.25
CA PRO A 97 -26.70 12.78 -6.64
C PRO A 97 -28.01 12.33 -7.31
N ILE A 98 -28.54 11.16 -6.96
CA ILE A 98 -29.83 10.67 -7.49
C ILE A 98 -30.97 11.62 -7.12
N CYS A 99 -30.97 12.18 -5.92
CA CYS A 99 -31.99 13.13 -5.47
C CYS A 99 -31.71 14.57 -5.94
N LEU A 100 -30.45 14.99 -5.93
CA LEU A 100 -30.07 16.35 -6.28
C LEU A 100 -30.23 16.66 -7.77
N ILE A 101 -29.91 15.71 -8.66
CA ILE A 101 -29.99 15.94 -10.11
C ILE A 101 -31.44 16.27 -10.55
N PRO A 102 -32.47 15.46 -10.26
CA PRO A 102 -33.85 15.77 -10.62
C PRO A 102 -34.35 17.07 -9.96
N PHE A 103 -33.97 17.33 -8.71
CA PHE A 103 -34.32 18.57 -8.02
C PHE A 103 -33.75 19.80 -8.74
N LEU A 104 -32.47 19.78 -9.09
CA LEU A 104 -31.85 20.88 -9.83
C LEU A 104 -32.45 21.03 -11.23
N VAL A 105 -32.69 19.92 -11.95
CA VAL A 105 -33.31 19.94 -13.29
C VAL A 105 -34.70 20.57 -13.23
N THR A 106 -35.54 20.18 -12.27
CA THR A 106 -36.90 20.75 -12.12
C THR A 106 -36.85 22.23 -11.76
N LEU A 107 -35.93 22.65 -10.88
CA LEU A 107 -35.71 24.06 -10.55
C LEU A 107 -35.30 24.89 -11.77
N VAL A 108 -34.37 24.38 -12.59
CA VAL A 108 -33.90 25.05 -13.81
C VAL A 108 -35.03 25.18 -14.83
N ILE A 109 -35.83 24.13 -15.03
CA ILE A 109 -36.98 24.16 -15.93
C ILE A 109 -37.99 25.21 -15.46
N TRP A 110 -38.28 25.24 -14.16
CA TRP A 110 -39.23 26.19 -13.59
C TRP A 110 -38.76 27.64 -13.79
N ARG A 111 -37.51 27.95 -13.42
CA ARG A 111 -36.92 29.28 -13.64
C ARG A 111 -36.86 29.67 -15.12
N SER A 112 -36.57 28.72 -16.01
CA SER A 112 -36.53 28.98 -17.46
C SER A 112 -37.92 29.23 -18.06
N LYS A 113 -38.98 28.70 -17.44
CA LYS A 113 -40.36 28.95 -17.85
C LYS A 113 -40.84 30.33 -17.37
N ASP A 114 -40.50 30.71 -16.14
CA ASP A 114 -40.83 32.04 -15.61
C ASP A 114 -40.09 33.16 -16.37
N GLY A 115 -38.83 32.94 -16.77
CA GLY A 115 -38.09 33.89 -17.61
C GLY A 115 -38.64 34.05 -19.04
N LYS A 116 -39.41 33.08 -19.55
CA LYS A 116 -40.11 33.19 -20.86
C LYS A 116 -41.49 33.84 -20.75
N ALA A 117 -42.08 33.91 -19.55
CA ALA A 117 -43.36 34.58 -19.34
C ALA A 117 -43.22 36.12 -19.24
N GLN A 118 -41.99 36.64 -19.29
CA GLN A 118 -41.66 38.05 -19.12
C GLN A 118 -41.00 38.68 -20.36
N ALA A 119 -41.02 37.97 -21.50
CA ALA A 119 -40.56 38.45 -22.82
C ALA A 119 -41.73 38.56 -23.80
#